data_AF-A0A1H8XLQ5-F1
#
_entry.id   AF-A0A1H8XLQ5-F1
#
_cell.length_a   1.000
_cell.length_b   1.000
_cell.length_c   1.000
_cell.angle_alpha   90.00
_cell.angle_beta   90.00
_cell.angle_gamma   90.00
#
_symmetry.space_group_name_H-M   'P 1'
#
loop_
_entity.id
_entity.type
_entity.pdbx_description
1 polymer ?
#
loop_
_entity_poly.entity_id
_entity_poly.type
_entity_poly.pdbx_seq_one_letter_code
_entity_poly.pdbx_strand_id
1 'polypeptide(L)'
;MSTKYNPMNQALMDLILHHLRNGQVQRCLDIGLDVEVLNLLRQPQAHSILKNAPARWCKIQIDLDMVKKLLENCERDERETRLVHRAIQLGATNGMIREFFGMAPSEISVVRQLLNVPGRSGRVAGLNDTDQVWYRFLDLMSAHEVDHKDAIALLDICMMITEELNGPFESIKDKHDQITLGLIWNLVQTWLNEGLYPPKIARAPLLLISDARKRRDRQLGDEQAAGDALPQVQEEDQSAALGQMSLIELDSAEGDNR
;
A
#
# COMPACT_ATOMS: atom_id res chain seq x y z
N MET A 1 -25.33 23.60 54.22
CA MET A 1 -25.59 24.26 52.93
C MET A 1 -24.76 23.55 51.87
N SER A 2 -25.35 22.62 51.12
CA SER A 2 -24.64 21.85 50.09
C SER A 2 -24.24 22.80 48.96
N THR A 3 -22.94 23.10 48.84
CA THR A 3 -22.37 23.83 47.70
C THR A 3 -22.64 22.99 46.46
N LYS A 4 -23.67 23.36 45.69
CA LYS A 4 -23.96 22.72 44.41
C LYS A 4 -22.82 23.05 43.46
N TYR A 5 -21.84 22.16 43.42
CA TYR A 5 -20.70 22.22 42.53
C TYR A 5 -21.17 22.19 41.08
N ASN A 6 -20.84 23.23 40.31
CA ASN A 6 -21.17 23.30 38.89
C ASN A 6 -19.88 23.30 38.06
N PRO A 7 -19.46 22.14 37.52
CA PRO A 7 -18.18 22.01 36.82
C PRO A 7 -18.08 22.89 35.57
N MET A 8 -19.22 23.20 34.93
CA MET A 8 -19.24 24.04 33.73
C MET A 8 -18.98 25.51 34.07
N ASN A 9 -19.65 26.03 35.11
CA ASN A 9 -19.41 27.39 35.58
C ASN A 9 -17.96 27.55 36.05
N GLN A 10 -17.39 26.52 36.71
CA GLN A 10 -15.99 26.53 37.12
C GLN A 10 -15.04 26.55 35.91
N ALA A 11 -15.20 25.62 34.96
CA ALA A 11 -14.30 25.53 33.80
C ALA A 11 -14.30 26.82 32.99
N LEU A 12 -15.48 27.43 32.79
CA LEU A 12 -15.60 28.67 32.05
C LEU A 12 -15.03 29.87 32.82
N MET A 13 -15.20 29.92 34.14
CA MET A 13 -14.53 30.93 34.98
C MET A 13 -13.01 30.79 34.97
N ASP A 14 -12.48 29.57 35.09
CA ASP A 14 -11.04 29.33 35.07
C ASP A 14 -10.45 29.74 33.70
N LEU A 15 -11.16 29.51 32.59
CA LEU A 15 -10.80 29.97 31.24
C LEU A 15 -10.81 31.51 31.12
N ILE A 16 -11.89 32.18 31.57
CA ILE A 16 -11.99 33.64 31.52
C ILE A 16 -10.88 34.29 32.34
N LEU A 17 -10.63 33.80 33.56
CA LEU A 17 -9.58 34.33 34.43
C LEU A 17 -8.20 34.11 33.84
N HIS A 18 -7.96 32.98 33.17
CA HIS A 18 -6.72 32.73 32.44
C HIS A 18 -6.49 33.78 31.35
N HIS A 19 -7.49 34.07 30.51
CA HIS A 19 -7.39 35.07 29.46
C HIS A 19 -7.22 36.49 30.01
N LEU A 20 -7.97 36.86 31.05
CA LEU A 20 -7.84 38.16 31.71
C LEU A 20 -6.45 38.37 32.31
N ARG A 21 -5.89 37.36 32.99
CA ARG A 21 -4.54 37.43 33.57
C ARG A 21 -3.45 37.58 32.52
N ASN A 22 -3.67 37.02 31.32
CA ASN A 22 -2.72 37.12 30.21
C ASN A 22 -2.95 38.37 29.32
N GLY A 23 -3.85 39.28 29.72
CA GLY A 23 -4.18 40.48 28.93
C GLY A 23 -4.96 40.22 27.64
N GLN A 24 -5.51 39.02 27.47
CA GLN A 24 -6.21 38.57 26.25
C GLN A 24 -7.70 38.95 26.30
N VAL A 25 -7.99 40.25 26.40
CA VAL A 25 -9.37 40.76 26.53
C VAL A 25 -10.21 40.42 25.30
N GLN A 26 -9.62 40.47 24.09
CA GLN A 26 -10.32 40.13 22.84
C GLN A 26 -10.88 38.70 22.87
N ARG A 27 -10.11 37.73 23.38
CA ARG A 27 -10.59 36.34 23.52
C ARG A 27 -11.77 36.21 24.48
N CYS A 28 -11.88 37.09 25.47
CA CYS A 28 -13.04 37.10 26.36
C CYS A 28 -14.29 37.65 25.66
N LEU A 29 -14.13 38.63 24.76
CA LEU A 29 -15.21 39.13 23.91
C LEU A 29 -15.67 38.07 22.92
N ASP A 30 -14.73 37.30 22.33
CA ASP A 30 -15.04 36.19 21.43
C ASP A 30 -15.87 35.07 22.10
N ILE A 31 -15.67 34.87 23.42
CA ILE A 31 -16.49 33.96 24.24
C ILE A 31 -17.93 34.50 24.43
N GLY A 32 -18.17 35.78 24.13
CA GLY A 32 -19.47 36.44 24.28
C GLY A 32 -19.65 37.18 25.60
N LEU A 33 -18.56 37.49 26.32
CA LEU A 33 -18.63 38.37 27.48
C LEU A 33 -18.62 39.84 27.05
N ASP A 34 -19.41 40.64 27.74
CA ASP A 34 -19.43 42.09 27.54
C ASP A 34 -18.33 42.80 28.37
N VAL A 35 -17.90 43.97 27.91
CA VAL A 35 -16.86 44.79 28.57
C VAL A 35 -17.28 45.18 29.98
N GLU A 36 -18.56 45.44 30.21
CA GLU A 36 -19.11 45.75 31.54
C GLU A 36 -18.92 44.58 32.52
N VAL A 37 -19.21 43.36 32.05
CA VAL A 37 -19.03 42.14 32.83
C VAL A 37 -17.56 41.89 33.11
N LEU A 38 -16.68 42.14 32.13
CA LEU A 38 -15.23 42.01 32.30
C LEU A 38 -14.66 43.02 33.32
N ASN A 39 -15.22 44.23 33.40
CA ASN A 39 -14.86 45.21 34.42
C ASN A 39 -15.30 44.76 35.82
N LEU A 40 -16.51 44.21 35.96
CA LEU A 40 -16.99 43.62 37.23
C LEU A 40 -16.14 42.41 37.64
N LEU A 41 -15.71 41.61 36.67
CA LEU A 41 -14.78 40.50 36.85
C LEU A 41 -13.35 40.94 37.22
N ARG A 42 -13.02 42.23 37.34
CA ARG A 42 -11.75 42.62 38.01
C ARG A 42 -11.84 42.49 39.52
N GLN A 43 -13.05 42.48 40.08
CA GLN A 43 -13.25 42.37 41.52
C GLN A 43 -13.18 40.89 41.95
N PRO A 44 -12.35 40.53 42.94
CA PRO A 44 -12.22 39.14 43.41
C PRO A 44 -13.54 38.53 43.91
N GLN A 45 -14.46 39.37 44.39
CA GLN A 45 -15.77 38.94 44.90
C GLN A 45 -16.67 38.40 43.78
N ALA A 46 -16.62 39.02 42.59
CA ALA A 46 -17.40 38.59 41.43
C ALA A 46 -17.01 37.17 40.98
N HIS A 47 -15.72 36.80 41.12
CA HIS A 47 -15.22 35.47 40.78
C HIS A 47 -15.89 34.39 41.63
N SER A 48 -15.94 34.62 42.95
CA SER A 48 -16.49 33.65 43.90
C SER A 48 -17.99 33.47 43.69
N ILE A 49 -18.71 34.55 43.38
CA ILE A 49 -20.16 34.50 43.13
C ILE A 49 -20.47 33.70 41.86
N LEU A 50 -19.79 34.00 40.75
CA LEU A 50 -20.06 33.35 39.46
C LEU A 50 -19.64 31.87 39.46
N LYS A 51 -18.51 31.55 40.12
CA LYS A 51 -18.03 30.18 40.28
C LYS A 51 -18.97 29.32 41.13
N ASN A 52 -19.50 29.88 42.22
CA ASN A 52 -20.38 29.17 43.15
C ASN A 52 -21.88 29.35 42.86
N ALA A 53 -22.23 29.94 41.71
CA ALA A 53 -23.61 30.17 41.33
C ALA A 53 -24.37 28.83 41.18
N PRO A 54 -25.55 28.68 41.82
CA PRO A 54 -26.33 27.44 41.76
C PRO A 54 -26.98 27.19 40.39
N ALA A 55 -27.15 28.24 39.58
CA ALA A 55 -27.68 28.17 38.22
C ALA A 55 -26.53 28.12 37.20
N ARG A 56 -26.73 27.36 36.11
CA ARG A 56 -25.88 27.44 34.92
C ARG A 56 -26.16 28.75 34.21
N TRP A 57 -25.13 29.56 34.04
CA TRP A 57 -25.19 30.82 33.30
C TRP A 57 -24.53 30.71 31.92
N CYS A 58 -23.95 29.56 31.57
CA CYS A 58 -23.40 29.27 30.24
C CYS A 58 -24.27 28.26 29.50
N LYS A 59 -24.46 28.49 28.20
CA LYS A 59 -24.98 27.49 27.25
C LYS A 59 -23.85 27.11 26.30
N ILE A 60 -23.47 25.83 26.30
CA ILE A 60 -22.45 25.31 25.38
C ILE A 60 -23.17 24.75 24.17
N GLN A 61 -22.77 25.19 22.97
CA GLN A 61 -23.22 24.62 21.71
C GLN A 61 -22.00 24.02 21.01
N ILE A 62 -22.08 22.74 20.69
CA ILE A 62 -21.05 22.03 19.94
C ILE A 62 -21.60 21.80 18.54
N ASP A 63 -20.94 22.38 17.55
CA ASP A 63 -21.21 22.07 16.14
C ASP A 63 -20.59 20.71 15.81
N LEU A 64 -21.39 19.66 15.96
CA LEU A 64 -20.94 18.29 15.72
C LEU A 64 -20.54 18.07 14.26
N ASP A 65 -21.16 18.77 13.31
CA ASP A 65 -20.85 18.62 11.89
C ASP A 65 -19.50 19.26 11.56
N MET A 66 -19.21 20.43 12.13
CA MET A 66 -17.88 21.04 12.02
C MET A 66 -16.82 20.18 12.70
N VAL A 67 -17.09 19.67 13.91
CA VAL A 67 -16.15 18.76 14.61
C VAL A 67 -15.85 17.52 13.78
N LYS A 68 -16.88 16.88 13.21
CA LYS A 68 -16.70 15.72 12.31
C LYS A 68 -15.87 16.07 11.09
N LYS A 69 -16.14 17.20 10.43
CA LYS A 69 -15.33 17.68 9.29
C LYS A 69 -13.87 17.91 9.65
N LEU A 70 -13.60 18.51 10.82
CA LEU A 70 -12.23 18.71 11.29
C LEU A 70 -11.52 17.37 11.56
N LEU A 71 -12.22 16.40 12.14
CA LEU A 71 -11.68 15.06 12.37
C LEU A 71 -11.47 14.29 11.06
N GLU A 72 -12.39 14.37 10.11
CA GLU A 72 -12.26 13.75 8.78
C GLU A 72 -11.06 14.32 8.00
N ASN A 73 -10.86 15.64 8.09
CA ASN A 73 -9.69 16.29 7.52
C ASN A 73 -8.41 15.82 8.23
N CYS A 74 -8.41 15.75 9.56
CA CYS A 74 -7.27 15.25 10.31
C CYS A 74 -6.92 13.79 9.96
N GLU A 75 -7.90 12.90 9.84
CA GLU A 75 -7.71 11.51 9.46
C GLU A 75 -7.19 11.36 8.02
N ARG A 76 -7.64 12.23 7.11
CA ARG A 76 -7.13 12.30 5.74
C ARG A 76 -5.68 12.77 5.72
N ASP A 77 -5.37 13.82 6.47
CA ASP A 77 -4.02 14.37 6.61
C ASP A 77 -3.07 13.36 7.28
N GLU A 78 -3.54 12.60 8.27
CA GLU A 78 -2.75 11.54 8.92
C GLU A 78 -2.47 10.36 8.01
N ARG A 79 -3.44 9.93 7.18
CA ARG A 79 -3.22 8.89 6.16
C ARG A 79 -2.22 9.35 5.13
N GLU A 80 -2.37 10.57 4.63
CA GLU A 80 -1.44 11.16 3.66
C GLU A 80 -0.03 11.30 4.27
N THR A 81 0.08 11.81 5.49
CA THR A 81 1.35 11.93 6.23
C THR A 81 2.02 10.56 6.41
N ARG A 82 1.25 9.52 6.74
CA ARG A 82 1.77 8.15 6.85
C ARG A 82 2.30 7.63 5.52
N LEU A 83 1.60 7.87 4.41
CA LEU A 83 2.05 7.48 3.07
C LEU A 83 3.33 8.23 2.68
N VAL A 84 3.41 9.52 2.96
CA VAL A 84 4.62 10.33 2.72
C VAL A 84 5.81 9.81 3.52
N HIS A 85 5.63 9.57 4.82
CA HIS A 85 6.70 9.07 5.68
C HIS A 85 7.19 7.69 5.23
N ARG A 86 6.25 6.79 4.89
CA ARG A 86 6.57 5.46 4.35
C ARG A 86 7.35 5.57 3.04
N ALA A 87 6.88 6.38 2.09
CA ALA A 87 7.58 6.59 0.82
C ALA A 87 8.99 7.14 1.03
N ILE A 88 9.17 8.11 1.94
CA ILE A 88 10.49 8.68 2.27
C ILE A 88 11.42 7.63 2.89
N GLN A 89 10.92 6.78 3.79
CA GLN A 89 11.69 5.69 4.40
C GLN A 89 12.14 4.65 3.38
N LEU A 90 11.30 4.33 2.39
CA LEU A 90 11.61 3.41 1.29
C LEU A 90 12.50 4.02 0.20
N GLY A 91 12.99 5.24 0.40
CA GLY A 91 13.92 5.90 -0.50
C GLY A 91 13.27 6.51 -1.74
N ALA A 92 12.04 7.03 -1.62
CA ALA A 92 11.43 7.87 -2.65
C ALA A 92 12.32 9.07 -2.99
N THR A 93 12.39 9.41 -4.28
CA THR A 93 13.13 10.58 -4.74
C THR A 93 12.39 11.88 -4.40
N ASN A 94 13.11 13.00 -4.33
CA ASN A 94 12.47 14.32 -4.13
C ASN A 94 11.46 14.63 -5.23
N GLY A 95 11.74 14.19 -6.46
CA GLY A 95 10.83 14.35 -7.61
C GLY A 95 9.50 13.64 -7.37
N MET A 96 9.55 12.37 -6.94
CA MET A 96 8.35 11.59 -6.64
C MET A 96 7.54 12.22 -5.51
N ILE A 97 8.18 12.58 -4.38
CA ILE A 97 7.43 13.16 -3.26
C ILE A 97 6.77 14.50 -3.64
N ARG A 98 7.44 15.31 -4.47
CA ARG A 98 6.87 16.55 -4.99
C ARG A 98 5.70 16.30 -5.95
N GLU A 99 5.81 15.32 -6.83
CA GLU A 99 4.79 15.00 -7.83
C GLU A 99 3.52 14.39 -7.20
N PHE A 100 3.70 13.47 -6.24
CA PHE A 100 2.58 12.78 -5.59
C PHE A 100 1.94 13.57 -4.46
N PHE A 101 2.72 14.32 -3.68
CA PHE A 101 2.25 14.94 -2.43
C PHE A 101 2.44 16.46 -2.39
N GLY A 102 2.95 17.08 -3.46
CA GLY A 102 3.10 18.55 -3.55
C GLY A 102 4.10 19.17 -2.57
N MET A 103 4.88 18.37 -1.85
CA MET A 103 5.76 18.83 -0.79
C MET A 103 7.00 19.58 -1.34
N ALA A 104 7.43 20.63 -0.65
CA ALA A 104 8.61 21.38 -1.04
C ALA A 104 9.91 20.60 -0.73
N PRO A 105 10.99 20.75 -1.54
CA PRO A 105 12.26 20.08 -1.28
C PRO A 105 12.89 20.39 0.09
N SER A 106 12.64 21.59 0.63
CA SER A 106 13.07 21.99 1.97
C SER A 106 12.36 21.18 3.06
N GLU A 107 11.06 20.98 2.92
CA GLU A 107 10.23 20.19 3.84
C GLU A 107 10.65 18.71 3.79
N ILE A 108 10.85 18.16 2.59
CA ILE A 108 11.32 16.78 2.40
C ILE A 108 12.67 16.55 3.09
N SER A 109 13.59 17.52 3.01
CA SER A 109 14.89 17.44 3.68
C SER A 109 14.76 17.37 5.20
N VAL A 110 13.87 18.19 5.78
CA VAL A 110 13.60 18.19 7.23
C VAL A 110 12.98 16.86 7.66
N VAL A 111 11.99 16.37 6.92
CA VAL A 111 11.33 15.08 7.22
C VAL A 111 12.31 13.91 7.12
N ARG A 112 13.22 13.91 6.13
CA ARG A 112 14.28 12.88 6.04
C ARG A 112 15.22 12.88 7.25
N GLN A 113 15.61 14.06 7.72
CA GLN A 113 16.41 14.19 8.93
C GLN A 113 15.65 13.66 10.15
N LEU A 114 14.37 14.01 10.28
CA LEU A 114 13.51 13.53 11.37
C LEU A 114 13.37 12.00 11.37
N LEU A 115 13.20 11.39 10.19
CA LEU A 115 13.06 9.95 10.03
C LEU A 115 14.41 9.20 10.04
N ASN A 116 15.53 9.88 10.31
CA ASN A 116 16.89 9.33 10.28
C ASN A 116 17.21 8.55 8.98
N VAL A 117 16.68 9.01 7.86
CA VAL A 117 16.96 8.46 6.54
C VAL A 117 18.30 9.05 6.08
N PRO A 118 19.36 8.23 5.89
CA PRO A 118 20.66 8.74 5.51
C PRO A 118 20.58 9.45 4.15
N GLY A 119 21.20 10.63 4.04
CA GLY A 119 21.38 11.31 2.77
C GLY A 119 22.16 10.40 1.83
N ARG A 120 21.55 10.01 0.70
CA ARG A 120 22.12 9.01 -0.19
C ARG A 120 23.31 9.60 -0.95
N SER A 121 24.51 9.07 -0.70
CA SER A 121 25.71 9.29 -1.52
C SER A 121 26.24 7.92 -1.94
N GLY A 122 26.18 7.58 -3.23
CA GLY A 122 26.75 6.34 -3.75
C GLY A 122 25.93 5.65 -4.85
N ARG A 123 26.55 4.63 -5.47
CA ARG A 123 25.95 3.74 -6.48
C ARG A 123 24.69 3.09 -5.93
N VAL A 124 23.63 3.10 -6.73
CA VAL A 124 22.40 2.35 -6.44
C VAL A 124 22.71 0.87 -6.64
N ALA A 125 22.37 0.03 -5.64
CA ALA A 125 22.37 -1.42 -5.81
C ALA A 125 21.44 -1.75 -6.99
N GLY A 126 21.98 -2.39 -8.02
CA GLY A 126 21.19 -2.84 -9.16
C GLY A 126 20.22 -3.94 -8.73
N LEU A 127 19.00 -3.94 -9.29
CA LEU A 127 18.14 -5.12 -9.18
C LEU A 127 18.74 -6.24 -10.03
N ASN A 128 18.99 -7.39 -9.40
CA ASN A 128 19.41 -8.59 -10.13
C ASN A 128 18.20 -9.36 -10.72
N ASP A 129 17.05 -9.36 -10.02
CA ASP A 129 15.90 -10.21 -10.36
C ASP A 129 14.64 -9.39 -10.69
N THR A 130 14.65 -8.76 -11.87
CA THR A 130 13.52 -7.97 -12.40
C THR A 130 12.25 -8.82 -12.60
N ASP A 131 12.40 -10.10 -12.94
CA ASP A 131 11.27 -11.01 -13.19
C ASP A 131 10.46 -11.28 -11.92
N GLN A 132 11.12 -11.39 -10.76
CA GLN A 132 10.44 -11.59 -9.47
C GLN A 132 9.57 -10.38 -9.12
N VAL A 133 10.07 -9.17 -9.40
CA VAL A 133 9.31 -7.91 -9.23
C VAL A 133 8.08 -7.90 -10.14
N TRP A 134 8.21 -8.37 -11.38
CA TRP A 134 7.10 -8.44 -12.33
C TRP A 134 5.98 -9.37 -11.87
N TYR A 135 6.31 -10.60 -11.46
CA TYR A 135 5.28 -11.54 -10.99
C TYR A 135 4.59 -11.06 -9.71
N ARG A 136 5.34 -10.46 -8.78
CA ARG A 136 4.75 -9.87 -7.57
C ARG A 136 3.88 -8.66 -7.86
N PHE A 137 4.27 -7.83 -8.81
CA PHE A 137 3.44 -6.72 -9.26
C PHE A 137 2.09 -7.20 -9.82
N LEU A 138 2.09 -8.23 -10.67
CA LEU A 138 0.85 -8.81 -11.20
C LEU A 138 -0.05 -9.41 -10.11
N ASP A 139 0.55 -10.13 -9.15
CA ASP A 139 -0.15 -10.73 -8.01
C ASP A 139 -0.86 -9.65 -7.19
N LEU A 140 -0.13 -8.60 -6.76
CA LEU A 140 -0.66 -7.51 -5.95
C LEU A 140 -1.70 -6.66 -6.69
N MET A 141 -1.50 -6.38 -7.98
CA MET A 141 -2.50 -5.67 -8.79
C MET A 141 -3.81 -6.45 -8.88
N SER A 142 -3.74 -7.78 -8.97
CA SER A 142 -4.92 -8.65 -9.01
C SER A 142 -5.59 -8.81 -7.63
N ALA A 143 -4.79 -8.90 -6.56
CA ALA A 143 -5.28 -9.08 -5.20
C ALA A 143 -5.96 -7.83 -4.63
N HIS A 144 -5.45 -6.64 -4.97
CA HIS A 144 -5.99 -5.36 -4.51
C HIS A 144 -6.98 -4.71 -5.50
N GLU A 145 -7.26 -5.35 -6.64
CA GLU A 145 -8.15 -4.84 -7.70
C GLU A 145 -7.85 -3.38 -8.11
N VAL A 146 -6.56 -3.03 -8.19
CA VAL A 146 -6.14 -1.64 -8.40
C VAL A 146 -6.23 -1.26 -9.87
N ASP A 147 -6.83 -0.10 -10.15
CA ASP A 147 -6.76 0.51 -11.48
C ASP A 147 -5.37 1.12 -11.69
N HIS A 148 -4.67 0.67 -12.74
CA HIS A 148 -3.40 1.24 -13.19
C HIS A 148 -3.42 2.74 -13.48
N LYS A 149 -4.60 3.37 -13.61
CA LYS A 149 -4.75 4.82 -13.76
C LYS A 149 -4.68 5.59 -12.44
N ASP A 150 -4.88 4.91 -11.31
CA ASP A 150 -4.71 5.51 -9.99
C ASP A 150 -3.23 5.46 -9.59
N ALA A 151 -2.57 6.61 -9.74
CA ALA A 151 -1.15 6.72 -9.48
C ALA A 151 -0.79 6.57 -7.99
N ILE A 152 -1.72 6.88 -7.06
CA ILE A 152 -1.49 6.72 -5.61
C ILE A 152 -1.61 5.25 -5.23
N ALA A 153 -2.62 4.55 -5.74
CA ALA A 153 -2.75 3.11 -5.50
C ALA A 153 -1.59 2.32 -6.13
N LEU A 154 -1.13 2.72 -7.31
CA LEU A 154 0.06 2.15 -7.94
C LEU A 154 1.33 2.39 -7.11
N LEU A 155 1.48 3.59 -6.53
CA LEU A 155 2.58 3.91 -5.63
C LEU A 155 2.55 3.02 -4.38
N ASP A 156 1.37 2.74 -3.84
CA ASP A 156 1.21 1.85 -2.68
C ASP A 156 1.66 0.42 -2.98
N ILE A 157 1.29 -0.12 -4.14
CA ILE A 157 1.78 -1.43 -4.60
C ILE A 157 3.31 -1.43 -4.74
N CYS A 158 3.89 -0.37 -5.33
CA CYS A 158 5.34 -0.26 -5.43
C CYS A 158 6.00 -0.21 -4.04
N MET A 159 5.38 0.44 -3.06
CA MET A 159 5.85 0.46 -1.67
C MET A 159 5.79 -0.93 -1.04
N MET A 160 4.72 -1.69 -1.22
CA MET A 160 4.60 -3.07 -0.73
C MET A 160 5.70 -3.96 -1.29
N ILE A 161 5.94 -3.92 -2.61
CA ILE A 161 7.00 -4.71 -3.24
C ILE A 161 8.38 -4.29 -2.71
N THR A 162 8.61 -2.99 -2.51
CA THR A 162 9.87 -2.49 -1.96
C THR A 162 10.11 -3.00 -0.54
N GLU A 163 9.07 -3.09 0.28
CA GLU A 163 9.14 -3.62 1.65
C GLU A 163 9.40 -5.12 1.67
N GLU A 164 8.71 -5.88 0.82
CA GLU A 164 8.93 -7.33 0.69
C GLU A 164 10.37 -7.66 0.29
N LEU A 165 10.93 -6.91 -0.67
CA LEU A 165 12.29 -7.15 -1.15
C LEU A 165 13.38 -6.71 -0.18
N ASN A 166 13.16 -5.65 0.59
CA ASN A 166 14.12 -5.19 1.59
C ASN A 166 14.06 -6.00 2.90
N GLY A 167 12.98 -6.77 3.13
CA GLY A 167 12.76 -7.52 4.35
C GLY A 167 12.54 -6.62 5.58
N PRO A 168 12.56 -7.19 6.81
CA PRO A 168 12.43 -6.41 8.03
C PRO A 168 13.56 -5.37 8.14
N PHE A 169 13.23 -4.13 8.52
CA PHE A 169 14.18 -3.01 8.66
C PHE A 169 15.43 -3.34 9.51
N GLU A 170 15.37 -4.35 10.37
CA GLU A 170 16.45 -4.78 11.29
C GLU A 170 17.51 -5.69 10.67
N SER A 171 17.26 -6.37 9.53
CA SER A 171 18.21 -7.34 8.97
C SER A 171 19.25 -6.75 8.01
N ILE A 172 19.16 -5.45 7.73
CA ILE A 172 19.95 -4.81 6.67
C ILE A 172 21.28 -4.31 7.27
N LYS A 173 22.33 -5.12 7.11
CA LYS A 173 23.68 -4.85 7.64
C LYS A 173 24.29 -3.55 7.11
N ASP A 174 23.92 -3.15 5.89
CA ASP A 174 24.30 -1.87 5.28
C ASP A 174 23.09 -1.22 4.61
N LYS A 175 22.62 -0.07 5.11
CA LYS A 175 21.47 0.69 4.56
C LYS A 175 21.64 1.10 3.09
N HIS A 176 22.85 0.99 2.54
CA HIS A 176 23.19 1.34 1.17
C HIS A 176 22.80 0.28 0.13
N ASP A 177 22.59 -0.98 0.55
CA ASP A 177 22.18 -2.08 -0.33
C ASP A 177 20.65 -2.19 -0.49
N GLN A 178 19.89 -1.27 0.12
CA GLN A 178 18.44 -1.24 0.02
C GLN A 178 17.98 -0.90 -1.40
N ILE A 179 17.07 -1.74 -1.91
CA ILE A 179 16.31 -1.46 -3.12
C ILE A 179 15.40 -0.28 -2.80
N THR A 180 15.48 0.76 -3.63
CA THR A 180 14.68 1.96 -3.39
C THR A 180 13.38 1.95 -4.16
N LEU A 181 12.38 2.57 -3.55
CA LEU A 181 11.06 2.78 -4.16
C LEU A 181 11.17 3.45 -5.54
N GLY A 182 12.08 4.41 -5.71
CA GLY A 182 12.28 5.06 -7.00
C GLY A 182 12.74 4.12 -8.12
N LEU A 183 13.45 3.04 -7.79
CA LEU A 183 13.92 2.07 -8.78
C LEU A 183 12.78 1.14 -9.22
N ILE A 184 12.00 0.63 -8.27
CA ILE A 184 10.79 -0.18 -8.57
C ILE A 184 9.77 0.66 -9.33
N TRP A 185 9.57 1.92 -8.91
CA TRP A 185 8.69 2.85 -9.60
C TRP A 185 9.07 3.03 -11.08
N ASN A 186 10.35 3.32 -11.36
CA ASN A 186 10.83 3.48 -12.74
C ASN A 186 10.67 2.20 -13.56
N LEU A 187 10.88 1.03 -12.95
CA LEU A 187 10.68 -0.26 -13.60
C LEU A 187 9.21 -0.48 -13.97
N VAL A 188 8.28 -0.24 -13.04
CA VAL A 188 6.84 -0.34 -13.27
C VAL A 188 6.38 0.66 -14.34
N GLN A 189 6.88 1.90 -14.30
CA GLN A 189 6.61 2.90 -15.33
C GLN A 189 7.11 2.44 -16.71
N THR A 190 8.26 1.76 -16.77
CA THR A 190 8.77 1.20 -18.04
C THR A 190 7.81 0.17 -18.61
N TRP A 191 7.32 -0.75 -17.78
CA TRP A 191 6.34 -1.76 -18.22
C TRP A 191 5.00 -1.17 -18.66
N LEU A 192 4.54 -0.11 -17.99
CA LEU A 192 3.32 0.60 -18.39
C LEU A 192 3.51 1.34 -19.72
N ASN A 193 4.65 2.00 -19.91
CA ASN A 193 4.98 2.71 -21.15
C ASN A 193 5.18 1.75 -22.33
N GLU A 194 5.73 0.56 -22.08
CA GLU A 194 5.85 -0.53 -23.07
C GLU A 194 4.52 -1.26 -23.32
N GLY A 195 3.48 -0.98 -22.54
CA GLY A 195 2.15 -1.59 -22.68
C GLY A 195 2.10 -3.07 -22.29
N LEU A 196 2.99 -3.51 -21.39
CA LEU A 196 3.00 -4.88 -20.85
C LEU A 196 1.85 -5.11 -19.86
N TYR A 197 1.29 -4.02 -19.29
CA TYR A 197 0.15 -4.04 -18.37
C TYR A 197 -1.00 -3.13 -18.89
N PRO A 198 -2.29 -3.52 -18.79
CA PRO A 198 -2.79 -4.78 -18.26
C PRO A 198 -2.29 -5.95 -19.12
N PRO A 199 -1.86 -7.08 -18.50
CA PRO A 199 -1.42 -8.23 -19.26
C PRO A 199 -2.56 -8.56 -20.20
N LYS A 200 -2.28 -8.58 -21.50
CA LYS A 200 -3.26 -9.01 -22.49
C LYS A 200 -3.73 -10.35 -21.98
N ILE A 201 -4.95 -10.40 -21.45
CA ILE A 201 -5.56 -11.65 -21.03
C ILE A 201 -5.53 -12.44 -22.32
N ALA A 202 -4.58 -13.38 -22.42
CA ALA A 202 -4.77 -14.53 -23.26
C ALA A 202 -6.06 -15.07 -22.68
N ARG A 203 -7.17 -14.75 -23.33
CA ARG A 203 -8.42 -15.45 -23.13
C ARG A 203 -8.02 -16.88 -23.42
N ALA A 204 -7.65 -17.63 -22.40
CA ALA A 204 -7.47 -19.05 -22.52
C ALA A 204 -8.79 -19.49 -23.14
N PRO A 205 -8.80 -19.98 -24.39
CA PRO A 205 -10.05 -20.41 -24.96
C PRO A 205 -10.50 -21.54 -24.05
N LEU A 206 -11.62 -21.34 -23.34
CA LEU A 206 -12.37 -22.37 -22.65
C LEU A 206 -12.97 -23.36 -23.68
N LEU A 207 -12.15 -23.83 -24.62
CA LEU A 207 -12.47 -24.74 -25.71
C LEU A 207 -11.50 -25.93 -25.66
N LEU A 208 -11.33 -26.54 -24.50
CA LEU A 208 -10.65 -27.83 -24.38
C LEU A 208 -11.26 -28.71 -23.28
N ILE A 209 -12.59 -28.65 -23.14
CA ILE A 209 -13.35 -29.68 -22.41
C ILE A 209 -14.51 -30.24 -23.29
N SER A 210 -14.85 -29.62 -24.42
CA SER A 210 -15.88 -30.12 -25.34
C SER A 210 -15.42 -31.31 -26.20
N ASP A 211 -14.12 -31.47 -26.47
CA ASP A 211 -13.62 -32.56 -27.33
C ASP A 211 -13.42 -33.91 -26.61
N ALA A 212 -13.35 -33.90 -25.28
CA ALA A 212 -13.23 -35.13 -24.49
C ALA A 212 -14.56 -35.92 -24.40
N ARG A 213 -15.71 -35.27 -24.60
CA ARG A 213 -17.02 -35.95 -24.70
C ARG A 213 -17.23 -36.57 -26.08
N LYS A 214 -16.83 -35.87 -27.16
CA LYS A 214 -16.99 -36.37 -28.53
C LYS A 214 -16.11 -37.57 -28.86
N ARG A 215 -14.95 -37.72 -28.19
CA ARG A 215 -14.11 -38.94 -28.29
C ARG A 215 -14.67 -40.13 -27.52
N ARG A 216 -15.32 -39.90 -26.36
CA ARG A 216 -15.99 -40.97 -25.60
C ARG A 216 -17.19 -41.55 -26.33
N ASP A 217 -18.00 -40.70 -26.97
CA ASP A 217 -19.17 -41.16 -27.73
C ASP A 217 -18.79 -41.89 -29.03
N ARG A 218 -17.62 -41.61 -29.62
CA ARG A 218 -17.09 -42.38 -30.76
C ARG A 218 -16.56 -43.75 -30.34
N GLN A 219 -15.90 -43.84 -29.20
CA GLN A 219 -15.32 -45.10 -28.71
C GLN A 219 -16.39 -46.12 -28.31
N LEU A 220 -17.53 -45.68 -27.79
CA LEU A 220 -18.70 -46.53 -27.49
C LEU A 220 -19.44 -47.04 -28.74
N GLY A 221 -19.35 -46.33 -29.87
CA GLY A 221 -19.95 -46.75 -31.14
C GLY A 221 -19.12 -47.81 -31.88
N ASP A 222 -17.78 -47.70 -31.83
CA ASP A 222 -16.88 -48.61 -32.53
C ASP A 222 -16.74 -49.98 -31.82
N GLU A 223 -16.89 -50.04 -30.49
CA GLU A 223 -16.88 -51.32 -29.74
C GLU A 223 -18.14 -52.18 -29.98
N GLN A 224 -19.26 -51.58 -30.41
CA GLN A 224 -20.47 -52.34 -30.80
C GLN A 224 -20.40 -52.87 -32.24
N ALA A 225 -19.61 -52.24 -33.12
CA ALA A 225 -19.42 -52.68 -34.50
C ALA A 225 -18.36 -53.79 -34.65
N ALA A 226 -17.42 -53.89 -33.71
CA ALA A 226 -16.32 -54.87 -33.75
C ALA A 226 -16.70 -56.28 -33.23
N GLY A 227 -17.92 -56.49 -32.73
CA GLY A 227 -18.36 -57.75 -32.13
C GLY A 227 -18.85 -58.84 -33.11
N ASP A 228 -19.03 -58.54 -34.39
CA ASP A 228 -19.81 -59.40 -35.31
C ASP A 228 -19.04 -59.97 -36.52
N ALA A 229 -17.71 -59.97 -36.49
CA ALA A 229 -16.90 -60.58 -37.56
C ALA A 229 -16.00 -61.71 -37.03
N LEU A 230 -16.46 -62.95 -37.23
CA LEU A 230 -15.67 -64.18 -37.05
C LEU A 230 -14.47 -64.20 -38.02
N PRO A 231 -13.27 -64.67 -37.61
CA PRO A 231 -12.10 -64.66 -38.46
C PRO A 231 -12.03 -65.91 -39.35
N GLN A 232 -11.79 -65.71 -40.66
CA GLN A 232 -11.27 -66.76 -41.53
C GLN A 232 -9.73 -66.71 -41.50
N VAL A 233 -9.15 -67.84 -41.14
CA VAL A 233 -7.72 -68.14 -41.15
C VAL A 233 -7.26 -68.40 -42.59
N GLN A 234 -6.14 -67.80 -42.99
CA GLN A 234 -5.27 -68.34 -44.04
C GLN A 234 -3.80 -68.05 -43.70
N GLU A 235 -3.06 -69.14 -43.57
CA GLU A 235 -1.62 -69.27 -43.38
C GLU A 235 -0.83 -69.00 -44.68
N GLU A 236 0.50 -68.97 -44.53
CA GLU A 236 1.59 -68.93 -45.53
C GLU A 236 2.10 -67.50 -45.91
N ASP A 237 3.40 -67.19 -45.89
CA ASP A 237 4.59 -68.00 -45.63
C ASP A 237 5.78 -67.12 -45.22
N GLN A 238 6.72 -67.73 -44.50
CA GLN A 238 7.96 -67.15 -43.99
C GLN A 238 9.05 -67.15 -45.08
N SER A 239 9.99 -66.20 -45.05
CA SER A 239 11.45 -66.47 -45.00
C SER A 239 12.35 -65.29 -45.41
N ALA A 240 13.36 -65.08 -44.56
CA ALA A 240 14.72 -64.57 -44.84
C ALA A 240 14.91 -63.07 -45.13
N ALA A 241 15.98 -62.40 -44.67
CA ALA A 241 17.02 -62.67 -43.68
C ALA A 241 17.88 -61.38 -43.62
N LEU A 242 18.28 -61.01 -42.40
CA LEU A 242 19.61 -60.51 -41.99
C LEU A 242 20.37 -59.48 -42.85
N GLY A 243 20.76 -58.37 -42.19
CA GLY A 243 22.18 -58.00 -42.18
C GLY A 243 22.52 -56.51 -42.13
N GLN A 244 23.51 -56.21 -41.27
CA GLN A 244 24.39 -55.02 -41.21
C GLN A 244 23.80 -53.83 -40.42
N MET A 245 24.09 -53.60 -39.13
CA MET A 245 25.37 -53.51 -38.40
C MET A 245 26.41 -52.60 -39.07
N SER A 246 26.58 -51.39 -38.50
CA SER A 246 27.87 -50.69 -38.45
C SER A 246 28.11 -50.20 -37.02
N LEU A 247 28.97 -50.96 -36.36
CA LEU A 247 29.73 -50.67 -35.14
C LEU A 247 30.94 -49.78 -35.47
N ILE A 248 31.54 -49.19 -34.43
CA ILE A 248 32.94 -48.73 -34.23
C ILE A 248 32.94 -47.26 -33.76
N GLU A 249 32.94 -47.04 -32.44
CA GLU A 249 34.10 -46.92 -31.51
C GLU A 249 34.67 -45.49 -31.50
N LEU A 250 34.48 -44.75 -30.40
CA LEU A 250 35.35 -44.71 -29.20
C LEU A 250 36.74 -44.15 -29.50
N ASP A 251 37.01 -42.96 -28.98
CA ASP A 251 38.26 -42.76 -28.25
C ASP A 251 38.03 -41.87 -27.02
N SER A 252 38.87 -42.14 -26.04
CA SER A 252 38.77 -41.90 -24.61
C SER A 252 39.48 -40.61 -24.18
N ALA A 253 39.51 -40.45 -22.84
CA ALA A 253 40.55 -39.80 -22.04
C ALA A 253 40.32 -38.30 -21.76
N GLU A 254 39.98 -37.91 -20.52
CA GLU A 254 40.76 -37.86 -19.26
C GLU A 254 41.36 -36.46 -19.00
N GLY A 255 41.36 -36.06 -17.73
CA GLY A 255 42.00 -34.84 -17.19
C GLY A 255 40.96 -33.79 -16.80
N ASP A 256 40.45 -33.74 -15.58
CA ASP A 256 41.11 -33.42 -14.30
C ASP A 256 41.81 -32.05 -14.24
N ASN A 257 41.48 -31.37 -13.15
CA ASN A 257 42.23 -30.34 -12.42
C ASN A 257 42.08 -28.83 -12.70
N ARG A 258 41.64 -28.17 -11.60
CA ARG A 258 41.72 -26.76 -11.16
C ARG A 258 40.53 -25.84 -11.43
#